data_AF-A0A2N6DLW1-F1
#
_entry.id   AF-A0A2N6DLW1-F1
#
_cell.length_a   1.000
_cell.length_b   1.000
_cell.length_c   1.000
_cell.angle_alpha   90.00
_cell.angle_beta   90.00
_cell.angle_gamma   90.00
#
_symmetry.space_group_name_H-M   'P 1'
#
loop_
_entity.id
_entity.type
_entity.pdbx_description
1 polymer ?
#
loop_
_entity_poly.entity_id
_entity_poly.type
_entity_poly.pdbx_seq_one_letter_code
_entity_poly.pdbx_strand_id
1 'polypeptide(L)'
;MTSCQVVELPVDQLTADVVVAPFFEDQRPLLGPSALLDWRLDGQVTRMLLGHSVSGKFGEQLVLRNNGKLKADWVLLIGGGAWRSLDQDRYRQLVQRAVKALIRAGAREPALCFPQRAGVSLEMLTRDIGDLLSLQSQRLASCQISCADSVPGN
;
A
#
# COMPACT_ATOMS: atom_id res chain seq x y z
N MET A 1 -6.28 11.13 19.37
CA MET A 1 -6.27 11.53 17.94
C MET A 1 -5.23 10.68 17.25
N THR A 2 -5.59 9.93 16.22
CA THR A 2 -4.63 9.18 15.41
C THR A 2 -3.76 10.18 14.65
N SER A 3 -2.44 10.17 14.84
CA SER A 3 -1.53 11.05 14.10
C SER A 3 -1.12 10.40 12.78
N CYS A 4 -1.43 11.05 11.66
CA CYS A 4 -0.90 10.66 10.35
C CYS A 4 0.33 11.51 10.03
N GLN A 5 1.43 10.87 9.64
CA GLN A 5 2.67 11.54 9.30
C GLN A 5 3.08 11.16 7.88
N VAL A 6 3.37 12.18 7.06
CA VAL A 6 3.93 11.99 5.73
C VAL A 6 5.44 11.84 5.86
N VAL A 7 6.00 10.80 5.26
CA VAL A 7 7.44 10.48 5.31
C VAL A 7 7.99 10.22 3.91
N GLU A 8 9.23 10.62 3.68
CA GLU A 8 9.97 10.39 2.43
C GLU A 8 10.89 9.17 2.57
N LEU A 9 10.31 8.02 2.88
CA LEU A 9 11.03 6.76 3.01
C LEU A 9 10.47 5.72 2.03
N PRO A 10 11.33 4.88 1.44
CA PRO A 10 10.86 3.77 0.62
C PRO A 10 10.09 2.75 1.46
N VAL A 11 9.21 2.01 0.79
CA VAL A 11 8.30 1.03 1.41
C VAL A 11 9.00 -0.02 2.28
N ASP A 12 10.26 -0.37 1.97
CA ASP A 12 11.05 -1.36 2.70
C ASP A 12 11.73 -0.81 3.97
N GLN A 13 11.82 0.52 4.10
CA GLN A 13 12.41 1.22 5.25
C GLN A 13 11.37 1.78 6.22
N LEU A 14 10.08 1.60 5.94
CA LEU A 14 9.00 2.01 6.84
C LEU A 14 8.88 1.02 8.00
N THR A 15 9.10 1.52 9.21
CA THR A 15 8.83 0.77 10.43
C THR A 15 7.33 0.82 10.69
N ALA A 16 6.65 -0.31 10.54
CA ALA A 16 5.21 -0.44 10.68
C ALA A 16 4.83 -1.88 11.06
N ASP A 17 3.67 -2.11 11.66
CA ASP A 17 3.18 -3.49 11.83
C ASP A 17 2.65 -4.06 10.51
N VAL A 18 2.05 -3.21 9.67
CA VAL A 18 1.61 -3.56 8.31
C VAL A 18 1.98 -2.46 7.33
N VAL A 19 2.70 -2.80 6.27
CA VAL A 19 2.92 -1.89 5.13
C VAL A 19 1.98 -2.23 3.99
N VAL A 20 1.38 -1.20 3.38
CA VAL A 20 0.39 -1.34 2.31
C VAL A 20 0.91 -0.77 1.00
N ALA A 21 0.72 -1.48 -0.10
CA ALA A 21 0.96 -0.93 -1.43
C ALA A 21 -0.07 -1.44 -2.45
N PRO A 22 -0.40 -0.66 -3.49
CA PRO A 22 -1.24 -1.14 -4.57
C PRO A 22 -0.46 -1.94 -5.61
N PHE A 23 -1.12 -2.89 -6.27
CA PHE A 23 -0.62 -3.59 -7.46
C PHE A 23 -1.74 -3.69 -8.50
N PHE A 24 -1.40 -3.76 -9.80
CA PHE A 24 -2.35 -3.52 -10.89
C PHE A 24 -2.44 -4.70 -11.86
N GLU A 25 -3.55 -4.83 -12.59
CA GLU A 25 -3.78 -5.91 -13.56
C GLU A 25 -2.86 -5.82 -14.79
N ASP A 26 -2.60 -4.60 -15.25
CA ASP A 26 -1.96 -4.26 -16.52
C ASP A 26 -0.54 -3.68 -16.35
N GLN A 27 0.02 -3.68 -15.14
CA GLN A 27 1.42 -3.34 -14.90
C GLN A 27 2.29 -4.59 -14.76
N ARG A 28 3.04 -4.92 -15.81
CA ARG A 28 4.01 -6.02 -15.82
C ARG A 28 5.32 -5.51 -16.44
N PRO A 29 6.48 -5.63 -15.76
CA PRO A 29 6.66 -6.11 -14.38
C PRO A 29 5.95 -5.21 -13.34
N LEU A 30 5.92 -5.64 -12.08
CA LEU A 30 5.46 -4.78 -10.99
C LEU A 30 6.26 -3.47 -10.97
N LEU A 31 5.61 -2.37 -10.59
CA LEU A 31 6.22 -1.04 -10.52
C LEU A 31 6.01 -0.38 -9.15
N GLY A 32 6.84 0.62 -8.84
CA GLY A 32 6.75 1.42 -7.63
C GLY A 32 6.89 0.59 -6.35
N PRO A 33 6.14 0.92 -5.27
CA PRO A 33 6.25 0.24 -3.98
C PRO A 33 6.01 -1.27 -4.06
N SER A 34 5.11 -1.73 -4.94
CA SER A 34 4.83 -3.17 -5.11
C SER A 34 6.03 -3.94 -5.67
N ALA A 35 6.84 -3.32 -6.54
CA ALA A 35 8.04 -3.92 -7.09
C ALA A 35 9.13 -4.09 -6.03
N LEU A 36 9.34 -3.06 -5.22
CA LEU A 36 10.34 -3.09 -4.14
C LEU A 36 9.94 -4.12 -3.06
N LEU A 37 8.66 -4.19 -2.70
CA LEU A 37 8.15 -5.23 -1.81
C LEU A 37 8.38 -6.63 -2.38
N ASP A 38 8.06 -6.85 -3.66
CA ASP A 38 8.27 -8.14 -4.31
C ASP A 38 9.76 -8.53 -4.35
N TRP A 39 10.65 -7.57 -4.65
CA TRP A 39 12.10 -7.79 -4.61
C TRP A 39 12.58 -8.20 -3.22
N ARG A 40 12.12 -7.50 -2.18
CA ARG A 40 12.43 -7.85 -0.78
C ARG A 40 11.84 -9.19 -0.37
N LEU A 41 10.71 -9.59 -0.95
CA LEU A 41 10.02 -10.87 -0.70
C LEU A 41 10.46 -11.99 -1.66
N ASP A 42 11.62 -11.87 -2.30
CA ASP A 42 12.18 -12.89 -3.19
C ASP A 42 11.23 -13.31 -4.33
N GLY A 43 10.61 -12.32 -4.96
CA GLY A 43 9.73 -12.51 -6.12
C GLY A 43 8.43 -13.26 -5.80
N GLN A 44 8.00 -13.30 -4.53
CA GLN A 44 6.81 -14.05 -4.12
C GLN A 44 5.54 -13.57 -4.82
N VAL A 45 5.35 -12.25 -4.95
CA VAL A 45 4.21 -11.64 -5.63
C VAL A 45 4.26 -11.96 -7.11
N THR A 46 5.43 -11.80 -7.74
CA THR A 46 5.62 -12.15 -9.16
C THR A 46 5.31 -13.61 -9.43
N ARG A 47 5.76 -14.54 -8.57
CA ARG A 47 5.41 -15.97 -8.69
C ARG A 47 3.91 -16.22 -8.58
N MET A 48 3.22 -15.54 -7.67
CA MET A 48 1.76 -15.67 -7.53
C MET A 48 0.99 -15.08 -8.73
N LEU A 49 1.51 -14.01 -9.34
CA LEU A 49 0.95 -13.43 -10.56
C LEU A 49 1.12 -14.36 -11.77
N LEU A 50 2.32 -14.92 -11.95
CA LEU A 50 2.62 -15.89 -13.02
C LEU A 50 1.83 -17.19 -12.84
N GLY A 51 1.63 -17.61 -11.58
CA GLY A 51 0.80 -18.75 -11.23
C GLY A 51 -0.71 -18.45 -11.20
N HIS A 52 -1.14 -17.26 -11.63
CA HIS A 52 -2.55 -16.82 -11.66
C HIS A 52 -3.31 -16.94 -10.32
N SER A 53 -2.59 -16.98 -9.19
CA SER A 53 -3.20 -17.03 -7.85
C SER A 53 -3.68 -15.65 -7.39
N VAL A 54 -3.09 -14.60 -7.95
CA VAL A 54 -3.52 -13.19 -7.82
C VAL A 54 -3.43 -12.52 -9.18
N SER A 55 -4.14 -11.41 -9.35
CA SER A 55 -4.31 -10.77 -10.66
C SER A 55 -4.06 -9.26 -10.65
N GLY A 56 -4.24 -8.58 -9.52
CA GLY A 56 -4.27 -7.13 -9.38
C GLY A 56 -5.68 -6.54 -9.50
N LYS A 57 -6.72 -7.38 -9.50
CA LYS A 57 -8.12 -6.96 -9.65
C LYS A 57 -8.53 -5.93 -8.60
N PHE A 58 -9.37 -4.99 -8.99
CA PHE A 58 -9.77 -3.91 -8.09
C PHE A 58 -10.39 -4.44 -6.78
N GLY A 59 -9.75 -4.14 -5.65
CA GLY A 59 -10.14 -4.60 -4.32
C GLY A 59 -9.66 -5.99 -3.93
N GLU A 60 -8.91 -6.70 -4.80
CA GLU A 60 -8.19 -7.94 -4.43
C GLU A 60 -7.22 -7.64 -3.28
N GLN A 61 -7.07 -8.57 -2.34
CA GLN A 61 -6.18 -8.40 -1.19
C GLN A 61 -5.20 -9.56 -1.13
N LEU A 62 -3.93 -9.25 -1.02
CA LEU A 62 -2.86 -10.21 -0.82
C LEU A 62 -2.09 -9.83 0.44
N VAL A 63 -2.08 -10.72 1.42
CA VAL A 63 -1.34 -10.54 2.68
C VAL A 63 -0.16 -11.48 2.70
N LEU A 64 1.03 -10.94 2.91
CA LEU A 64 2.28 -11.69 2.98
C LEU A 64 2.98 -11.37 4.30
N ARG A 65 3.59 -12.40 4.91
CA ARG A 65 4.43 -12.23 6.10
C ARG A 65 5.82 -11.78 5.67
N ASN A 66 6.44 -10.88 6.42
CA ASN A 66 7.83 -10.51 6.23
C ASN A 66 8.75 -11.74 6.34
N ASN A 67 9.77 -11.81 5.48
CA ASN A 67 10.83 -12.82 5.46
C ASN A 67 12.11 -12.35 6.19
N GLY A 68 12.05 -11.22 6.90
CA GLY A 68 13.17 -10.60 7.62
C GLY A 68 13.90 -9.50 6.84
N LYS A 69 13.48 -9.17 5.61
CA LYS A 69 14.11 -8.15 4.76
C LYS A 69 13.42 -6.78 4.77
N LEU A 70 12.28 -6.68 5.44
CA LEU A 70 11.50 -5.46 5.64
C LEU A 70 11.55 -5.01 7.11
N LYS A 71 11.38 -3.72 7.36
CA LYS A 71 11.15 -3.20 8.72
C LYS A 71 9.71 -3.36 9.21
N ALA A 72 8.80 -3.80 8.32
CA ALA A 72 7.42 -4.09 8.67
C ALA A 72 7.19 -5.58 8.95
N ASP A 73 6.25 -5.92 9.84
CA ASP A 73 5.95 -7.33 10.16
C ASP A 73 5.15 -8.02 9.04
N TRP A 74 4.23 -7.29 8.42
CA TRP A 74 3.34 -7.77 7.37
C TRP A 74 3.29 -6.84 6.17
N VAL A 75 3.00 -7.42 5.02
CA VAL A 75 2.76 -6.71 3.76
C VAL A 75 1.32 -6.96 3.33
N LEU A 76 0.59 -5.89 3.02
CA LEU A 76 -0.74 -5.92 2.44
C LEU A 76 -0.68 -5.29 1.05
N LEU A 77 -0.88 -6.10 0.03
CA LEU A 77 -1.03 -5.64 -1.34
C LEU A 77 -2.52 -5.54 -1.69
N ILE A 78 -2.96 -4.38 -2.19
CA ILE A 78 -4.34 -4.16 -2.62
C ILE A 78 -4.39 -4.01 -4.14
N GLY A 79 -5.22 -4.80 -4.79
CA GLY A 79 -5.41 -4.74 -6.23
C GLY A 79 -6.08 -3.42 -6.63
N GLY A 80 -5.42 -2.66 -7.49
CA GLY A 80 -5.87 -1.38 -8.02
C GLY A 80 -6.67 -1.48 -9.31
N GLY A 81 -6.88 -2.69 -9.83
CA GLY A 81 -7.48 -2.93 -11.14
C GLY A 81 -6.52 -2.54 -12.27
N ALA A 82 -7.07 -2.15 -13.42
CA ALA A 82 -6.28 -1.61 -14.51
C ALA A 82 -5.76 -0.20 -14.16
N TRP A 83 -4.44 -0.03 -14.15
CA TRP A 83 -3.73 1.23 -13.93
C TRP A 83 -4.21 2.34 -14.84
N ARG A 84 -4.41 2.03 -16.13
CA ARG A 84 -4.95 3.00 -17.11
C ARG A 84 -6.33 3.54 -16.75
N SER A 85 -7.11 2.77 -16.00
CA SER A 85 -8.49 3.12 -15.58
C SER A 85 -8.58 3.70 -14.18
N LEU A 86 -7.47 3.88 -13.45
CA LEU A 86 -7.48 4.37 -12.07
C LEU A 86 -7.65 5.90 -12.01
N ASP A 87 -8.86 6.40 -12.16
CA ASP A 87 -9.18 7.82 -11.91
C ASP A 87 -9.11 8.21 -10.42
N GLN A 88 -9.40 9.50 -10.12
CA GLN A 88 -9.39 10.04 -8.76
C GLN A 88 -10.37 9.30 -7.83
N ASP A 89 -11.56 8.95 -8.31
CA ASP A 89 -12.58 8.28 -7.50
C ASP A 89 -12.19 6.83 -7.20
N ARG A 90 -11.66 6.10 -8.18
CA ARG A 90 -11.12 4.75 -7.97
C ARG A 90 -9.92 4.77 -7.05
N TYR A 91 -9.07 5.79 -7.14
CA TYR A 91 -7.95 5.96 -6.21
C TYR A 91 -8.43 6.17 -4.78
N ARG A 92 -9.39 7.07 -4.55
CA ARG A 92 -10.01 7.26 -3.23
C ARG A 92 -10.62 5.98 -2.69
N GLN A 93 -11.36 5.25 -3.52
CA GLN A 93 -11.94 3.95 -3.15
C GLN A 93 -10.88 2.90 -2.84
N LEU A 94 -9.73 2.93 -3.52
CA LEU A 94 -8.60 2.03 -3.26
C LEU A 94 -7.99 2.31 -1.88
N VAL A 95 -7.74 3.58 -1.56
CA VAL A 95 -7.27 4.02 -0.25
C VAL A 95 -8.26 3.66 0.85
N GLN A 96 -9.57 3.89 0.64
CA GLN A 96 -10.62 3.49 1.57
C GLN A 96 -10.62 1.98 1.84
N ARG A 97 -10.41 1.15 0.81
CA ARG A 97 -10.30 -0.30 0.96
C ARG A 97 -9.05 -0.70 1.74
N ALA A 98 -7.91 -0.08 1.46
CA ALA A 98 -6.67 -0.30 2.20
C ALA A 98 -6.85 0.03 3.69
N VAL A 99 -7.37 1.21 4.02
CA VAL A 99 -7.63 1.63 5.40
C VAL A 99 -8.60 0.68 6.11
N LYS A 100 -9.70 0.29 5.46
CA LYS A 100 -10.64 -0.70 6.03
C LYS A 100 -10.00 -2.06 6.27
N ALA A 101 -9.13 -2.51 5.37
CA ALA A 101 -8.42 -3.77 5.52
C ALA A 101 -7.44 -3.73 6.71
N LEU A 102 -6.69 -2.63 6.87
CA LEU A 102 -5.82 -2.39 8.03
C LEU A 102 -6.58 -2.42 9.36
N ILE A 103 -7.73 -1.74 9.43
CA ILE A 103 -8.57 -1.73 10.63
C ILE A 103 -9.09 -3.13 10.95
N ARG A 104 -9.55 -3.89 9.95
CA ARG A 104 -10.02 -5.26 10.12
C ARG A 104 -8.90 -6.22 10.53
N ALA A 105 -7.69 -6.01 10.01
CA ALA A 105 -6.49 -6.75 10.40
C ALA A 105 -6.03 -6.41 11.83
N GLY A 106 -6.54 -5.31 12.42
CA GLY A 106 -6.17 -4.88 13.76
C GLY A 106 -4.81 -4.20 13.82
N ALA A 107 -4.35 -3.63 12.71
CA ALA A 107 -3.14 -2.82 12.67
C ALA A 107 -3.24 -1.64 13.66
N ARG A 108 -2.11 -1.32 14.27
CA ARG A 108 -1.89 -0.24 15.24
C ARG A 108 -1.01 0.86 14.67
N GLU A 109 0.02 0.49 13.89
CA GLU A 109 1.01 1.42 13.35
C GLU A 109 1.30 1.16 11.86
N PRO A 110 0.28 1.23 10.98
CA PRO A 110 0.44 0.91 9.59
C PRO A 110 1.17 2.00 8.81
N ALA A 111 1.76 1.58 7.69
CA ALA A 111 2.31 2.47 6.69
C ALA A 111 1.59 2.27 5.34
N LEU A 112 1.13 3.36 4.73
CA LEU A 112 0.50 3.34 3.40
C LEU A 112 1.47 3.92 2.37
N CYS A 113 1.86 3.09 1.40
CA CYS A 113 2.68 3.47 0.26
C CYS A 113 1.86 3.49 -1.02
N PHE A 114 1.56 4.68 -1.52
CA PHE A 114 0.81 4.83 -2.75
C PHE A 114 1.59 5.66 -3.77
N PRO A 115 1.65 5.22 -5.04
CA PRO A 115 2.35 5.97 -6.08
C PRO A 115 1.62 7.28 -6.34
N GLN A 116 2.39 8.34 -6.64
CA GLN A 116 1.80 9.61 -7.07
C GLN A 116 1.13 9.43 -8.44
N ARG A 117 -0.02 10.07 -8.62
CA ARG A 117 -0.73 10.10 -9.90
C ARG A 117 -1.13 11.53 -10.21
N ALA A 118 -1.04 11.91 -11.49
CA ALA A 118 -1.56 13.18 -11.96
C ALA A 118 -3.03 13.35 -11.54
N GLY A 119 -3.35 14.46 -10.87
CA GLY A 119 -4.68 14.77 -10.35
C GLY A 119 -4.94 14.32 -8.90
N VAL A 120 -3.99 13.64 -8.25
CA VAL A 120 -4.07 13.26 -6.83
C VAL A 120 -2.91 13.88 -6.08
N SER A 121 -3.16 14.89 -5.23
CA SER A 121 -2.12 15.49 -4.40
C SER A 121 -1.92 14.71 -3.10
N LEU A 122 -0.68 14.71 -2.60
CA LEU A 122 -0.32 14.12 -1.31
C LEU A 122 -1.12 14.72 -0.15
N GLU A 123 -1.43 16.01 -0.22
CA GLU A 123 -2.27 16.72 0.74
C GLU A 123 -3.70 16.19 0.77
N MET A 124 -4.30 15.94 -0.40
CA MET A 124 -5.64 15.35 -0.50
C MET A 124 -5.64 13.94 0.09
N LEU A 125 -4.62 13.14 -0.23
CA LEU A 125 -4.51 11.78 0.32
C LEU A 125 -4.34 11.76 1.83
N THR A 126 -3.49 12.63 2.35
CA THR A 126 -3.25 12.75 3.79
C THR A 126 -4.53 13.16 4.51
N ARG A 127 -5.29 14.09 3.93
CA ARG A 127 -6.61 14.50 4.45
C ARG A 127 -7.62 13.37 4.39
N ASP A 128 -7.80 12.74 3.23
CA ASP A 128 -8.76 11.64 3.04
C ASP A 128 -8.46 10.46 3.99
N ILE A 129 -7.18 10.09 4.15
CA ILE A 129 -6.74 9.06 5.10
C ILE A 129 -7.00 9.53 6.53
N GLY A 130 -6.63 10.75 6.88
CA GLY A 130 -6.86 11.33 8.21
C GLY A 130 -8.35 11.32 8.59
N ASP A 131 -9.22 11.73 7.68
CA ASP A 131 -10.67 11.77 7.86
C ASP A 131 -11.22 10.35 8.06
N LEU A 132 -10.84 9.39 7.21
CA LEU A 132 -11.26 7.99 7.34
C LEU A 132 -10.82 7.37 8.67
N LEU A 133 -9.62 7.71 9.14
CA LEU A 133 -9.08 7.20 10.40
C LEU A 133 -9.72 7.86 11.61
N SER A 134 -10.07 9.14 11.54
CA SER A 134 -10.75 9.86 12.62
C SER A 134 -12.13 9.28 12.95
N LEU A 135 -12.85 8.84 11.91
CA LEU A 135 -14.18 8.22 12.03
C LEU A 135 -14.16 6.81 12.65
N GLN A 136 -12.98 6.20 12.79
CA GLN A 136 -12.79 4.81 13.27
C GLN A 136 -12.03 4.76 14.60
N SER A 137 -12.23 5.80 15.42
CA SER A 137 -11.60 6.04 16.72
C SER A 137 -11.61 4.81 17.65
N GLN A 138 -10.49 4.07 17.72
CA GLN A 138 -9.88 3.50 18.95
C GLN A 138 -8.73 2.48 18.73
N ARG A 139 -8.41 2.03 17.51
CA ARG A 139 -7.40 0.95 17.32
C ARG A 139 -6.03 1.36 16.77
N LEU A 140 -5.93 2.50 16.10
CA LEU A 140 -4.67 2.96 15.48
C LEU A 140 -3.96 3.98 16.38
N ALA A 141 -2.69 3.73 16.67
CA ALA A 141 -1.84 4.62 17.46
C ALA A 141 -1.18 5.69 16.58
N SER A 142 -0.64 5.28 15.43
CA SER A 142 0.06 6.13 14.47
C SER A 142 -0.19 5.62 13.04
N CYS A 143 0.02 6.46 12.03
CA CYS A 143 -0.05 6.06 10.63
C CYS A 143 1.01 6.80 9.83
N GLN A 144 1.81 6.07 9.04
CA GLN A 144 2.77 6.67 8.12
C GLN A 144 2.22 6.64 6.69
N ILE A 145 2.47 7.69 5.92
CA ILE A 145 2.10 7.79 4.51
C ILE A 145 3.36 8.13 3.72
N SER A 146 3.67 7.32 2.71
CA SER A 146 4.79 7.54 1.80
C SER A 146 4.34 7.47 0.35
N CYS A 147 4.93 8.33 -0.47
CA CYS A 147 4.80 8.30 -1.93
C CYS A 147 6.16 8.12 -2.61
N ALA A 148 7.17 7.64 -1.88
CA ALA A 148 8.50 7.43 -2.43
C ALA A 148 8.50 6.23 -3.39
N ASP A 149 8.73 6.51 -4.68
CA ASP A 149 8.99 5.51 -5.70
C ASP A 149 10.48 5.19 -5.70
N SER A 150 10.94 4.41 -4.73
CA SER A 150 12.30 3.85 -4.79
C SER A 150 12.24 2.46 -5.39
N VAL A 151 12.51 2.35 -6.69
CA VAL A 151 13.00 1.09 -7.24
C VAL A 151 14.53 1.15 -7.09
N PRO A 152 15.22 0.14 -6.53
CA PRO A 152 16.66 0.10 -6.56
C PRO A 152 17.09 0.17 -8.03
N GLY A 153 17.81 1.23 -8.38
CA GLY A 153 18.50 1.33 -9.66
C GLY A 153 19.44 0.13 -9.80
N ASN A 154 19.41 -0.45 -10.99
CA ASN A 154 20.30 -1.50 -11.48
C ASN A 154 21.78 -1.18 -11.23
#